data_AF-A0AAN0RQ45-F1
#
_entry.id   AF-A0AAN0RQ45-F1
#
_cell.length_a   1.000
_cell.length_b   1.000
_cell.length_c   1.000
_cell.angle_alpha   90.00
_cell.angle_beta   90.00
_cell.angle_gamma   90.00
#
_symmetry.space_group_name_H-M   'P 1'
#
loop_
_entity.id
_entity.type
_entity.pdbx_description
1 polymer ?
#
loop_
_entity_poly.entity_id
_entity_poly.type
_entity_poly.pdbx_seq_one_letter_code
_entity_poly.pdbx_strand_id
1 'polypeptide(L)'
;MMSDSFSWKITNPLRRIMRIFAPPKDRFGATYFLKRMIEKSTYFDSDWYITHHPEVLENDVDPLQYFITYGLAKWHDPGPNFSCDKYIDKYPDVAVSGIPPFLHFIRHGISEGRSSI
;
A
#
# COMPACT_ATOMS: atom_id res chain seq x y z
N MET A 1 -14.84 -15.64 21.04
CA MET A 1 -13.80 -14.62 20.74
C MET A 1 -13.88 -14.38 19.24
N MET A 2 -14.43 -13.23 18.86
CA MET A 2 -15.02 -13.00 17.53
C MET A 2 -13.95 -12.87 16.46
N SER A 3 -14.11 -13.69 15.43
CA SER A 3 -13.43 -13.67 14.15
C SER A 3 -14.01 -12.57 13.27
N ASP A 4 -13.40 -11.38 13.25
CA ASP A 4 -13.66 -10.35 12.24
C ASP A 4 -12.61 -10.46 11.12
N SER A 5 -12.57 -11.61 10.44
CA SER A 5 -11.67 -11.79 9.30
C SER A 5 -12.24 -11.04 8.08
N PHE A 6 -11.57 -9.95 7.68
CA PHE A 6 -11.78 -9.21 6.42
C PHE A 6 -11.34 -10.04 5.17
N SER A 7 -11.69 -11.32 5.15
CA SER A 7 -11.00 -12.44 4.50
C SER A 7 -11.07 -12.51 2.96
N TRP A 8 -11.58 -11.50 2.24
CA TRP A 8 -11.78 -11.64 0.78
C TRP A 8 -11.77 -10.34 -0.04
N LYS A 9 -11.44 -9.17 0.54
CA LYS A 9 -11.67 -7.85 -0.08
C LYS A 9 -10.71 -7.44 -1.21
N ILE A 10 -10.12 -8.39 -1.92
CA ILE A 10 -9.19 -8.16 -3.02
C ILE A 10 -9.87 -8.52 -4.35
N THR A 11 -10.59 -7.57 -4.94
CA THR A 11 -11.07 -7.68 -6.34
C THR A 11 -10.92 -6.38 -7.13
N ASN A 12 -10.35 -5.33 -6.54
CA ASN A 12 -10.20 -4.06 -7.24
C ASN A 12 -8.95 -4.08 -8.13
N PRO A 13 -9.09 -4.06 -9.47
CA PRO A 13 -7.93 -3.98 -10.34
C PRO A 13 -7.21 -2.65 -10.10
N LEU A 14 -5.88 -2.64 -10.22
CA LEU A 14 -5.05 -1.44 -10.06
C LEU A 14 -5.63 -0.23 -10.78
N ARG A 15 -6.16 -0.41 -11.99
CA ARG A 15 -6.81 0.65 -12.80
C ARG A 15 -7.91 1.41 -12.04
N ARG A 16 -8.65 0.75 -11.13
CA ARG A 16 -9.71 1.38 -10.33
C ARG A 16 -9.13 2.20 -9.17
N ILE A 17 -8.10 1.68 -8.51
CA ILE A 17 -7.32 2.43 -7.51
C ILE A 17 -6.69 3.65 -8.18
N MET A 18 -6.09 3.48 -9.36
CA MET A 18 -5.43 4.55 -10.12
C MET A 18 -6.40 5.63 -10.64
N ARG A 19 -7.71 5.38 -10.70
CA ARG A 19 -8.72 6.41 -11.02
C ARG A 19 -9.04 7.33 -9.84
N ILE A 20 -9.02 6.82 -8.62
CA ILE A 20 -9.19 7.62 -7.39
C ILE A 20 -7.91 8.40 -7.10
N PHE A 21 -6.77 7.77 -7.38
CA PHE A 21 -5.43 8.32 -7.27
C PHE A 21 -4.93 8.93 -8.58
N ALA A 22 -5.84 9.37 -9.48
CA ALA A 22 -5.50 9.86 -10.81
C ALA A 22 -4.26 10.76 -10.72
N PRO A 23 -3.10 10.30 -11.23
CA PRO A 23 -1.88 11.08 -11.11
C PRO A 23 -2.10 12.41 -11.84
N PRO A 24 -1.27 13.42 -11.56
CA PRO A 24 -1.10 14.53 -12.49
C PRO A 24 -0.93 13.98 -13.92
N LYS A 25 -1.13 14.79 -14.97
CA LYS A 25 -0.78 14.43 -16.36
C LYS A 25 0.75 14.25 -16.48
N ASP A 26 1.24 13.19 -15.87
CA ASP A 26 2.60 12.71 -15.85
C ASP A 26 2.81 11.97 -17.19
N ARG A 27 3.90 12.30 -17.87
CA ARG A 27 4.28 11.72 -19.17
C ARG A 27 4.62 10.22 -19.11
N PHE A 28 4.82 9.65 -17.92
CA PHE A 28 5.25 8.28 -17.66
C PHE A 28 4.14 7.38 -17.07
N GLY A 29 3.05 7.94 -16.56
CA GLY A 29 1.86 7.22 -16.12
C GLY A 29 1.83 6.80 -14.65
N ALA A 30 0.66 6.35 -14.20
CA ALA A 30 0.34 6.21 -12.78
C ALA A 30 1.23 5.20 -12.00
N THR A 31 1.72 4.13 -12.64
CA THR A 31 2.68 3.20 -12.01
C THR A 31 4.01 3.90 -11.68
N TYR A 32 4.53 4.70 -12.61
CA TYR A 32 5.76 5.46 -12.39
C TYR A 32 5.59 6.48 -11.26
N PHE A 33 4.46 7.19 -11.24
CA PHE A 33 4.11 8.10 -10.16
C PHE A 33 4.08 7.41 -8.79
N LEU A 34 3.40 6.25 -8.69
CA LEU A 34 3.34 5.48 -7.44
C LEU A 34 4.72 5.00 -7.00
N LYS A 35 5.53 4.45 -7.91
CA LYS A 35 6.91 4.04 -7.63
C LYS A 35 7.70 5.17 -7.00
N ARG A 36 7.72 6.33 -7.65
CA ARG A 36 8.43 7.52 -7.16
C ARG A 36 7.93 8.03 -5.81
N MET A 37 6.62 7.96 -5.57
CA MET A 37 6.01 8.39 -4.32
C MET A 37 6.39 7.46 -3.16
N ILE A 38 6.34 6.15 -3.40
CA ILE A 38 6.67 5.13 -2.40
C ILE A 38 8.16 5.14 -2.09
N GLU A 39 9.04 5.21 -3.10
CA GLU A 39 10.50 5.34 -2.92
C GLU A 39 10.86 6.56 -2.06
N LYS A 40 10.24 7.71 -2.34
CA LYS A 40 10.49 8.95 -1.58
C LYS A 40 9.98 8.90 -0.15
N SER A 41 9.01 8.04 0.14
CA SER A 41 8.44 7.93 1.49
C SER A 41 9.40 7.28 2.49
N THR A 42 10.43 6.56 2.03
CA THR A 42 11.39 5.78 2.85
C THR A 42 10.78 4.65 3.70
N TYR A 43 9.49 4.38 3.59
CA TYR A 43 8.82 3.29 4.32
C TYR A 43 8.89 1.93 3.62
N PHE A 44 9.16 1.91 2.31
CA PHE A 44 9.30 0.65 1.58
C PHE A 44 10.71 0.09 1.76
N ASP A 45 10.79 -1.08 2.38
CA ASP A 45 12.01 -1.82 2.61
C ASP A 45 11.95 -3.11 1.79
N SER A 46 12.73 -3.16 0.71
CA SER A 46 12.70 -4.28 -0.26
C SER A 46 13.16 -5.59 0.37
N ASP A 47 14.20 -5.56 1.19
CA ASP A 47 14.78 -6.76 1.79
C ASP A 47 13.81 -7.32 2.83
N TRP A 48 13.25 -6.45 3.68
CA TRP A 48 12.20 -6.84 4.62
C TRP A 48 10.97 -7.39 3.89
N TYR A 49 10.53 -6.73 2.82
CA TYR A 49 9.33 -7.13 2.08
C TYR A 49 9.46 -8.53 1.49
N ILE A 50 10.60 -8.86 0.90
CA ILE A 50 10.87 -10.21 0.37
C ILE A 50 10.83 -11.27 1.47
N THR A 51 11.36 -10.98 2.67
CA THR A 51 11.35 -11.96 3.77
C THR A 51 9.94 -12.30 4.27
N HIS A 52 8.97 -11.41 4.04
CA HIS A 52 7.56 -11.60 4.41
C HIS A 52 6.69 -12.07 3.22
N HIS A 53 7.19 -11.90 1.99
CA HIS A 53 6.50 -12.25 0.75
C HIS A 53 7.45 -13.01 -0.21
N PRO A 54 7.85 -14.25 0.12
CA PRO A 54 8.79 -15.03 -0.69
C PRO A 54 8.27 -15.31 -2.11
N GLU A 55 6.96 -15.26 -2.34
CA GLU A 55 6.34 -15.39 -3.66
C GLU A 55 6.81 -14.32 -4.66
N VAL A 56 7.33 -13.19 -4.17
CA VAL A 56 7.94 -12.14 -5.00
C VAL A 56 9.13 -12.71 -5.79
N LEU A 57 9.97 -13.52 -5.12
CA LEU A 57 11.15 -14.13 -5.75
C LEU A 57 10.77 -15.23 -6.73
N GLU A 58 9.71 -15.99 -6.44
CA GLU A 58 9.23 -17.07 -7.31
C GLU A 58 8.75 -16.56 -8.68
N ASN A 59 8.32 -15.30 -8.74
CA ASN A 59 7.81 -14.68 -9.96
C ASN A 59 8.88 -13.86 -10.71
N ASP A 60 10.12 -13.77 -10.20
CA ASP A 60 11.23 -12.97 -10.77
C ASP A 60 10.83 -11.50 -11.03
N VAL A 61 10.07 -10.90 -10.10
CA VAL A 61 9.59 -9.52 -10.18
C VAL A 61 10.29 -8.65 -9.13
N ASP A 62 10.66 -7.43 -9.54
CA ASP A 62 11.13 -6.37 -8.62
C ASP A 62 10.16 -6.21 -7.42
N PRO A 63 10.62 -6.24 -6.17
CA PRO A 63 9.75 -6.23 -5.00
C PRO A 63 8.83 -5.02 -4.93
N LEU A 64 9.33 -3.84 -5.29
CA LEU A 64 8.52 -2.63 -5.34
C LEU A 64 7.45 -2.71 -6.44
N GLN A 65 7.81 -3.24 -7.61
CA GLN A 65 6.84 -3.51 -8.67
C GLN A 65 5.77 -4.49 -8.21
N TYR A 66 6.13 -5.57 -7.51
CA TYR A 66 5.16 -6.52 -6.95
C TYR A 66 4.26 -5.84 -5.91
N PHE A 67 4.83 -5.07 -5.00
CA PHE A 67 4.09 -4.32 -3.99
C PHE A 67 3.08 -3.36 -4.61
N ILE A 68 3.48 -2.59 -5.63
CA ILE A 68 2.57 -1.70 -6.36
C ILE A 68 1.47 -2.49 -7.06
N THR A 69 1.81 -3.65 -7.63
CA THR A 69 0.89 -4.44 -8.47
C THR A 69 -0.13 -5.23 -7.65
N TYR A 70 0.29 -5.75 -6.50
CA TYR A 70 -0.50 -6.67 -5.68
C TYR A 70 -0.55 -6.23 -4.22
N GLY A 71 0.61 -5.92 -3.63
CA GLY A 71 0.73 -5.61 -2.20
C GLY A 71 -0.19 -4.48 -1.74
N LEU A 72 -0.30 -3.39 -2.49
CA LEU A 72 -1.19 -2.27 -2.17
C LEU A 72 -2.66 -2.68 -2.12
N ALA A 73 -3.12 -3.54 -3.04
CA ALA A 73 -4.52 -4.00 -3.04
C ALA A 73 -4.80 -5.03 -1.93
N LYS A 74 -3.76 -5.79 -1.55
CA LYS A 74 -3.77 -6.74 -0.45
C LYS A 74 -3.48 -6.11 0.92
N TRP A 75 -3.23 -4.80 0.96
CA TRP A 75 -2.84 -4.07 2.17
C TRP A 75 -1.60 -4.66 2.86
N HIS A 76 -0.62 -5.11 2.07
CA HIS A 76 0.66 -5.54 2.63
C HIS A 76 1.39 -4.36 3.29
N ASP A 77 2.18 -4.69 4.29
CA ASP A 77 3.06 -3.73 4.95
C ASP A 77 4.25 -3.43 4.01
N PRO A 78 4.62 -2.16 3.82
CA PRO A 78 5.73 -1.78 2.93
C PRO A 78 7.10 -2.09 3.56
N GLY A 79 7.17 -2.23 4.88
CA GLY A 79 8.40 -2.31 5.65
C GLY A 79 8.11 -2.26 7.15
N PRO A 80 9.14 -2.44 8.01
CA PRO A 80 8.96 -2.57 9.46
C PRO A 80 8.42 -1.31 10.15
N ASN A 81 8.51 -0.15 9.48
CA ASN A 81 8.15 1.16 10.03
C ASN A 81 6.67 1.54 9.75
N PHE A 82 5.89 0.66 9.12
CA PHE A 82 4.47 0.89 8.89
C PHE A 82 3.71 -0.43 8.84
N SER A 83 2.59 -0.51 9.56
CA SER A 83 1.68 -1.65 9.49
C SER A 83 0.27 -1.18 9.17
N CYS A 84 -0.27 -1.74 8.10
CA CYS A 84 -1.61 -1.47 7.60
C CYS A 84 -2.66 -1.81 8.66
N ASP A 85 -2.53 -2.96 9.32
CA ASP A 85 -3.48 -3.44 10.32
C ASP A 85 -3.57 -2.48 11.52
N LYS A 86 -2.42 -2.15 12.11
CA LYS A 86 -2.39 -1.21 13.24
C LYS A 86 -2.87 0.19 12.83
N TYR A 87 -2.62 0.61 11.58
CA TYR A 87 -3.06 1.91 11.09
C TYR A 87 -4.58 1.97 10.94
N ILE A 88 -5.23 0.93 10.39
CA ILE A 88 -6.69 0.89 10.24
C ILE A 88 -7.42 0.66 11.56
N ASP A 89 -6.82 -0.08 12.51
CA ASP A 89 -7.35 -0.22 13.87
C ASP A 89 -7.40 1.14 14.58
N LYS A 90 -6.36 1.96 14.39
CA LYS A 90 -6.29 3.32 14.95
C LYS A 90 -7.17 4.32 14.20
N TYR A 91 -7.34 4.12 12.89
CA TYR A 91 -8.03 5.04 11.99
C TYR A 91 -9.12 4.32 11.17
N PRO A 92 -10.27 3.98 11.78
CA PRO A 92 -11.31 3.18 11.11
C PRO A 92 -11.92 3.87 9.87
N ASP A 93 -11.85 5.21 9.79
CA ASP A 93 -12.29 5.98 8.62
C ASP A 93 -11.49 5.59 7.36
N VAL A 94 -10.21 5.26 7.51
CA VAL A 94 -9.36 4.79 6.42
C VAL A 94 -9.81 3.41 5.95
N ALA A 95 -10.14 2.50 6.87
CA ALA A 95 -10.66 1.18 6.53
C ALA A 95 -11.96 1.28 5.72
N VAL A 96 -12.85 2.18 6.11
CA VAL A 96 -14.14 2.43 5.44
C VAL A 96 -13.94 3.07 4.06
N SER A 97 -12.92 3.90 3.88
CA SER A 97 -12.63 4.56 2.60
C SER A 97 -12.28 3.57 1.47
N GLY A 98 -11.81 2.36 1.81
CA GLY A 98 -11.33 1.36 0.85
C GLY A 98 -10.03 1.72 0.14
N ILE A 99 -9.39 2.83 0.54
CA ILE A 99 -8.06 3.22 0.09
C ILE A 99 -7.02 2.32 0.76
N PRO A 100 -5.97 1.85 0.05
CA PRO A 100 -4.84 1.17 0.68
C PRO A 100 -4.26 2.00 1.84
N PRO A 101 -4.19 1.45 3.07
CA PRO A 101 -3.81 2.21 4.27
C PRO A 101 -2.48 2.95 4.13
N PHE A 102 -1.48 2.28 3.55
CA PHE A 102 -0.18 2.89 3.29
C PHE A 102 -0.26 4.08 2.32
N LEU A 103 -1.04 3.99 1.23
CA LEU A 103 -1.23 5.11 0.31
C LEU A 103 -1.96 6.27 0.97
N HIS A 104 -2.96 5.98 1.81
CA HIS A 104 -3.64 7.01 2.59
C HIS A 104 -2.63 7.74 3.48
N PHE A 105 -1.81 6.99 4.20
CA PHE A 105 -0.84 7.56 5.12
C PHE A 105 0.15 8.51 4.44
N ILE A 106 0.83 8.07 3.36
CA ILE A 106 1.85 8.88 2.69
C ILE A 106 1.29 10.06 1.88
N ARG A 107 -0.02 10.04 1.55
CA ARG A 107 -0.68 11.16 0.84
C ARG A 107 -1.42 12.14 1.73
N HIS A 108 -1.98 11.67 2.84
CA HIS A 108 -2.90 12.43 3.67
C HIS A 108 -2.54 12.34 5.15
N GLY A 109 -2.28 11.11 5.64
CA GLY A 109 -2.02 10.85 7.05
C GLY A 109 -0.92 11.71 7.66
N ILE A 110 0.21 11.88 6.97
CA ILE A 110 1.32 12.73 7.45
C ILE A 110 0.88 14.19 7.63
N SER A 111 0.20 14.77 6.65
CA SER A 111 -0.29 16.15 6.73
C SER A 111 -1.43 16.34 7.74
N GLU A 112 -2.17 15.27 8.02
CA GLU A 112 -3.23 15.25 9.03
C GLU A 112 -2.69 15.00 10.45
N GLY A 113 -1.37 14.83 10.62
CA GLY A 113 -0.75 14.54 11.92
C GLY A 113 -1.01 13.12 12.42
N ARG A 114 -1.43 12.19 11.55
CA ARG A 114 -1.58 10.78 11.90
C ARG A 114 -0.21 10.12 12.03
N SER A 115 -0.05 9.25 13.02
CA SER A 115 1.21 8.55 13.24
C SER A 115 1.25 7.24 12.46
N SER A 116 2.39 6.93 11.84
CA SER A 116 2.77 5.54 11.53
C SER A 116 3.12 4.89 12.86
N ILE A 117 2.08 4.34 13.50
CA ILE A 117 2.10 3.34 14.60
C ILE A 117 3.41 3.08 15.36
#